data_AF-A0A1W1HQR0-F1
#
_entry.id   AF-A0A1W1HQR0-F1
#
_cell.length_a   1.000
_cell.length_b   1.000
_cell.length_c   1.000
_cell.angle_alpha   90.00
_cell.angle_beta   90.00
_cell.angle_gamma   90.00
#
_symmetry.space_group_name_H-M   'P 1'
#
loop_
_entity.id
_entity.type
_entity.pdbx_description
1 polymer ?
#
loop_
_entity_poly.entity_id
_entity_poly.type
_entity_poly.pdbx_seq_one_letter_code
_entity_poly.pdbx_strand_id
1 'polypeptide(L)'
;MASQDETDRTDTANQAGLSPQAQARSAQGDGSHGLPPPQLLSDAENKQFRLKLTIFWSVVIAAIVAAFATGYPSWENYIVQEAAKRQLRAYIDVRPRGISTIEEGLVPRVHDTFHNIGRTPAYDNGSFSRILVMDYPLTRRLVNDECRHVTPDPKAGKWFIGTPKRPGIARESPLTAAEVDAIKGGKSAIYFHGRVCYRDIFNEPHRTDFCLYWKWDAGRISPSLSCPEGNSTG
;
A
#
# COMPACT_ATOMS: atom_id res chain seq x y z
N MET A 1 30.37 -16.30 -22.35
CA MET A 1 30.78 -14.89 -22.52
C MET A 1 31.00 -14.32 -21.15
N ALA A 2 32.14 -13.67 -20.92
CA ALA A 2 32.57 -13.14 -19.64
C ALA A 2 32.78 -11.63 -19.71
N SER A 3 32.52 -10.96 -18.59
CA SER A 3 32.88 -9.59 -18.21
C SER A 3 32.47 -9.49 -16.72
N GLN A 4 33.28 -9.16 -15.70
CA GLN A 4 34.55 -8.43 -15.65
C GLN A 4 34.47 -7.06 -16.34
N ASP A 5 34.68 -5.91 -15.70
CA ASP A 5 35.01 -5.61 -14.29
C ASP A 5 34.28 -4.27 -13.93
N GLU A 6 34.50 -3.50 -12.85
CA GLU A 6 35.68 -3.35 -11.98
C GLU A 6 35.31 -2.83 -10.56
N THR A 7 36.30 -2.91 -9.66
CA THR A 7 36.40 -2.30 -8.33
C THR A 7 36.15 -0.78 -8.28
N ASP A 8 35.62 -0.29 -7.15
CA ASP A 8 36.41 0.64 -6.33
C ASP A 8 36.19 0.38 -4.83
N ARG A 9 37.27 0.54 -4.05
CA ARG A 9 37.39 0.23 -2.63
C ARG A 9 38.49 1.13 -2.07
N THR A 10 38.15 2.06 -1.19
CA THR A 10 39.16 2.75 -0.38
C THR A 10 38.72 2.86 1.07
N ASP A 11 39.24 1.96 1.89
CA ASP A 11 39.34 2.13 3.32
C ASP A 11 40.16 3.39 3.65
N THR A 12 39.75 4.19 4.64
CA THR A 12 40.73 4.95 5.44
C THR A 12 40.31 4.95 6.90
N ALA A 13 41.16 4.38 7.73
CA ALA A 13 40.96 4.25 9.17
C ALA A 13 41.72 5.32 9.96
N ASN A 14 41.42 5.41 11.26
CA ASN A 14 42.26 6.02 12.31
C ASN A 14 42.41 7.57 12.21
N GLN A 15 42.45 8.33 13.30
CA GLN A 15 43.30 8.12 14.47
C GLN A 15 42.70 8.70 15.76
N ALA A 16 42.85 7.95 16.85
CA ALA A 16 42.87 8.53 18.19
C ALA A 16 44.21 9.28 18.40
N GLY A 17 44.16 10.44 19.05
CA GLY A 17 45.30 11.35 19.18
C GLY A 17 45.32 12.13 20.50
N LEU A 18 45.08 11.44 21.62
CA LEU A 18 45.44 11.99 22.94
C LEU A 18 46.97 12.07 23.03
N SER A 19 47.51 13.27 23.25
CA SER A 19 48.92 13.42 23.65
C SER A 19 49.07 14.56 24.67
N PRO A 20 49.67 14.30 25.85
CA PRO A 20 49.87 15.31 26.88
C PRO A 20 51.21 16.04 26.67
N GLN A 21 51.21 17.37 26.79
CA GLN A 21 52.45 18.11 27.05
C GLN A 21 52.50 18.57 28.51
N ALA A 22 53.27 17.81 29.29
CA ALA A 22 53.80 18.27 30.55
C ALA A 22 55.00 19.21 30.29
N GLN A 23 54.94 20.42 30.83
CA GLN A 23 56.15 21.22 31.08
C GLN A 23 56.15 21.65 32.55
N ALA A 24 57.04 21.03 33.32
CA ALA A 24 57.26 21.33 34.72
C ALA A 24 58.63 22.01 34.89
N ARG A 25 58.62 23.30 35.26
CA ARG A 25 59.66 24.03 36.00
C ARG A 25 58.92 25.09 36.83
N SER A 26 58.88 25.04 38.17
CA SER A 26 59.96 25.33 39.13
C SER A 26 60.60 26.70 38.91
N ALA A 27 60.61 27.65 39.86
CA ALA A 27 60.08 27.66 41.23
C ALA A 27 60.01 29.12 41.76
N GLN A 28 59.58 29.27 43.02
CA GLN A 28 59.74 30.45 43.90
C GLN A 28 59.00 31.75 43.54
N GLY A 29 57.99 32.03 44.35
CA GLY A 29 57.29 33.30 44.48
C GLY A 29 56.54 33.29 45.81
N ASP A 30 57.27 33.49 46.91
CA ASP A 30 56.69 33.61 48.25
C ASP A 30 55.80 34.85 48.31
N GLY A 31 54.58 34.69 48.84
CA GLY A 31 53.47 35.58 48.48
C GLY A 31 52.20 35.29 49.27
N SER A 32 52.27 35.49 50.59
CA SER A 32 51.12 35.49 51.50
C SER A 32 50.11 36.61 51.15
N HIS A 33 49.32 36.41 50.11
CA HIS A 33 48.11 37.19 49.84
C HIS A 33 46.88 36.37 50.24
N GLY A 34 46.21 36.83 51.30
CA GLY A 34 45.01 36.19 51.81
C GLY A 34 43.94 36.07 50.73
N LEU A 35 43.25 34.93 50.72
CA LEU A 35 42.04 34.73 49.90
C LEU A 35 41.12 35.95 50.07
N PRO A 36 40.81 36.71 49.00
CA PRO A 36 39.75 37.68 49.09
C PRO A 36 38.48 36.92 49.49
N PRO A 37 37.67 37.45 50.43
CA PRO A 37 36.42 36.79 50.81
C PRO A 37 35.61 36.54 49.54
N PRO A 38 34.89 35.40 49.43
CA PRO A 38 34.08 35.11 48.26
C PRO A 38 33.15 36.31 48.04
N GLN A 39 33.34 37.01 46.93
CA GLN A 39 32.54 38.18 46.62
C GLN A 39 31.10 37.71 46.47
N LEU A 40 30.31 37.97 47.51
CA LEU A 40 28.87 37.82 47.48
C LEU A 40 28.40 38.72 46.34
N LEU A 41 28.08 38.07 45.19
CA LEU A 41 27.48 38.73 44.04
C LEU A 41 26.39 39.65 44.56
N SER A 42 26.46 40.94 44.23
CA SER A 42 25.53 41.89 44.81
C SER A 42 24.11 41.48 44.44
N ASP A 43 23.13 41.70 45.33
CA ASP A 43 21.74 41.30 45.09
C ASP A 43 21.19 41.87 43.77
N ALA A 44 21.74 42.99 43.29
CA ALA A 44 21.45 43.57 41.99
C ALA A 44 21.89 42.69 40.81
N GLU A 45 23.10 42.12 40.84
CA GLU A 45 23.63 41.26 39.78
C GLU A 45 22.89 39.92 39.71
N ASN A 46 22.57 39.32 40.86
CA ASN A 46 21.77 38.10 40.93
C ASN A 46 20.35 38.34 40.38
N LYS A 47 19.70 39.46 40.75
CA LYS A 47 18.41 39.87 40.17
C LYS A 47 18.49 40.07 38.65
N GLN A 48 19.55 40.71 38.15
CA GLN A 48 19.75 40.92 36.72
C GLN A 48 19.99 39.60 35.95
N PHE A 49 20.74 38.66 36.53
CA PHE A 49 20.96 37.33 35.97
C PHE A 49 19.64 36.53 35.91
N ARG A 50 18.88 36.50 37.01
CA ARG A 50 17.57 35.85 37.07
C ARG A 50 16.60 36.42 36.03
N LEU A 51 16.55 37.74 35.89
CA LEU A 51 15.72 38.41 34.88
C LEU A 51 16.11 38.01 33.45
N LYS A 52 17.40 38.08 33.10
CA LYS A 52 17.92 37.65 31.79
C LYS A 52 17.59 36.18 31.51
N LEU A 53 17.73 35.31 32.50
CA LEU A 53 17.40 33.89 32.39
C LEU A 53 15.91 33.66 32.14
N THR A 54 15.01 34.37 32.85
CA THR A 54 13.57 34.28 32.60
C THR A 54 13.16 34.76 31.22
N ILE A 55 13.78 35.84 30.71
CA ILE A 55 13.54 36.35 29.36
C ILE A 55 14.02 35.35 28.31
N PHE A 56 15.20 34.74 28.49
CA PHE A 56 15.71 33.73 27.58
C PHE A 56 14.77 32.52 27.48
N TRP A 57 14.34 31.96 28.62
CA TRP A 57 13.43 30.82 28.62
C TRP A 57 12.05 31.15 28.06
N SER A 58 11.51 32.36 28.28
CA SER A 58 10.22 32.74 27.69
C SER A 58 10.30 32.81 26.15
N VAL A 59 11.40 33.32 25.59
CA VAL A 59 11.64 33.33 24.14
C VAL A 59 11.81 31.91 23.59
N VAL A 60 12.56 31.04 24.27
CA VAL A 60 12.74 29.63 23.85
C VAL A 60 11.41 28.87 23.86
N ILE A 61 10.60 29.02 24.92
CA ILE A 61 9.28 28.38 25.01
C ILE A 61 8.34 28.92 23.92
N ALA A 62 8.32 30.23 23.67
CA ALA A 62 7.51 30.83 22.61
C ALA A 62 7.91 30.30 21.22
N ALA A 63 9.21 30.15 20.94
CA ALA A 63 9.71 29.59 19.69
C ALA A 63 9.31 28.11 19.51
N ILE A 64 9.40 27.30 20.57
CA ILE A 64 8.97 25.90 20.56
C ILE A 64 7.46 25.79 20.30
N VAL A 65 6.64 26.58 21.01
CA VAL A 65 5.18 26.60 20.81
C VAL A 65 4.82 27.04 19.40
N ALA A 66 5.50 28.05 18.82
CA ALA A 66 5.29 28.47 17.44
C ALA A 66 5.65 27.37 16.42
N ALA A 67 6.72 26.61 16.65
CA ALA A 67 7.12 25.49 15.78
C ALA A 67 6.08 24.35 15.82
N PHE A 68 5.56 23.99 16.99
CA PHE A 68 4.49 22.99 17.11
C PHE A 68 3.17 23.48 16.50
N ALA A 69 2.78 24.74 16.76
CA ALA A 69 1.55 25.33 16.25
C ALA A 69 1.53 25.50 14.72
N THR A 70 2.70 25.57 14.07
CA THR A 70 2.82 25.60 12.60
C THR A 70 2.98 24.21 11.98
N GLY A 71 3.66 23.28 12.65
CA GLY A 71 3.80 21.91 12.17
C GLY A 71 2.49 21.10 12.23
N TYR A 72 1.75 21.18 13.33
CA TYR A 72 0.57 20.33 13.57
C TYR A 72 -0.56 20.50 12.53
N PRO A 73 -0.98 21.73 12.14
CA PRO A 73 -2.04 21.90 11.13
C PRO A 73 -1.64 21.38 9.75
N SER A 74 -0.35 21.36 9.40
CA SER A 74 0.11 20.84 8.10
C SER A 74 -0.11 19.32 7.99
N TRP A 75 0.10 18.61 9.10
CA TRP A 75 -0.15 17.17 9.23
C TRP A 75 -1.64 16.83 9.24
N GLU A 76 -2.46 17.60 9.95
CA GLU A 76 -3.92 17.44 9.91
C GLU A 76 -4.49 17.64 8.50
N ASN A 77 -4.05 18.69 7.79
CA ASN A 77 -4.44 18.93 6.40
C ASN A 77 -4.07 17.77 5.47
N TYR A 78 -2.89 17.15 5.67
CA TYR A 78 -2.49 15.96 4.91
C TYR A 78 -3.43 14.77 5.16
N ILE A 79 -3.75 14.48 6.43
CA ILE A 79 -4.69 13.40 6.79
C ILE A 79 -6.09 13.66 6.20
N VAL A 80 -6.58 14.91 6.29
CA VAL A 80 -7.88 15.31 5.72
C VAL A 80 -7.89 15.15 4.20
N GLN A 81 -6.80 15.49 3.50
CA GLN A 81 -6.68 15.27 2.05
C GLN A 81 -6.65 13.78 1.68
N GLU A 82 -5.89 12.94 2.40
CA GLU A 82 -5.92 11.48 2.18
C GLU A 82 -7.31 10.88 2.43
N ALA A 83 -7.97 11.30 3.52
CA ALA A 83 -9.31 10.83 3.85
C ALA A 83 -10.33 11.24 2.79
N ALA A 84 -10.27 12.49 2.32
CA ALA A 84 -11.11 12.98 1.23
C ALA A 84 -10.84 12.23 -0.08
N LYS A 85 -9.58 11.99 -0.45
CA LYS A 85 -9.21 11.17 -1.61
C LYS A 85 -9.80 9.76 -1.53
N ARG A 86 -9.65 9.08 -0.38
CA ARG A 86 -10.22 7.73 -0.16
C ARG A 86 -11.75 7.74 -0.26
N GLN A 87 -12.44 8.74 0.30
CA GLN A 87 -13.90 8.89 0.17
C GLN A 87 -14.38 9.22 -1.26
N LEU A 88 -13.51 9.80 -2.08
CA LEU A 88 -13.77 10.19 -3.47
C LEU A 88 -13.03 9.28 -4.48
N ARG A 89 -12.65 8.06 -4.08
CA ARG A 89 -12.06 7.06 -4.98
C ARG A 89 -13.17 6.25 -5.69
N ALA A 90 -12.87 5.81 -6.90
CA ALA A 90 -13.67 4.80 -7.60
C ALA A 90 -13.38 3.41 -7.01
N TYR A 91 -14.41 2.60 -6.78
CA TYR A 91 -14.27 1.28 -6.17
C TYR A 91 -15.02 0.27 -7.03
N ILE A 92 -14.30 -0.66 -7.65
CA ILE A 92 -14.91 -1.67 -8.53
C ILE A 92 -15.16 -2.96 -7.75
N ASP A 93 -16.43 -3.35 -7.71
CA ASP A 93 -16.94 -4.63 -7.26
C ASP A 93 -17.28 -5.51 -8.49
N VAL A 94 -17.07 -6.83 -8.40
CA VAL A 94 -17.27 -7.77 -9.52
C VAL A 94 -18.31 -8.81 -9.11
N ARG A 95 -19.51 -8.67 -9.67
CA ARG A 95 -20.66 -9.54 -9.36
C ARG A 95 -20.96 -10.48 -10.52
N PRO A 96 -20.86 -11.81 -10.34
CA PRO A 96 -21.37 -12.75 -11.30
C PRO A 96 -22.90 -12.78 -11.21
N ARG A 97 -23.57 -12.86 -12.35
CA ARG A 97 -25.02 -13.13 -12.45
C ARG A 97 -25.33 -14.62 -12.52
N GLY A 98 -24.30 -15.44 -12.76
CA GLY A 98 -24.38 -16.88 -12.93
C GLY A 98 -23.43 -17.37 -14.02
N ILE A 99 -23.45 -18.69 -14.19
CA ILE A 99 -22.75 -19.42 -15.24
C ILE A 99 -23.78 -20.23 -16.03
N SER A 100 -23.52 -20.46 -17.32
CA SER A 100 -24.34 -21.33 -18.17
C SER A 100 -24.28 -22.80 -17.72
N THR A 101 -25.08 -23.64 -18.37
CA THR A 101 -25.15 -25.09 -18.14
C THR A 101 -23.77 -25.77 -18.17
N ILE A 102 -23.55 -26.72 -17.26
CA ILE A 102 -22.36 -27.56 -17.16
C ILE A 102 -22.67 -28.91 -17.83
N GLU A 103 -22.41 -28.99 -19.13
CA GLU A 103 -22.58 -30.18 -19.96
C GLU A 103 -21.33 -30.41 -20.81
N GLU A 104 -21.08 -31.66 -21.16
CA GLU A 104 -19.95 -32.04 -22.02
C GLU A 104 -20.11 -31.42 -23.42
N GLY A 105 -18.99 -30.99 -24.01
CA GLY A 105 -18.96 -30.37 -25.34
C GLY A 105 -19.49 -28.93 -25.38
N LEU A 106 -20.07 -28.41 -24.29
CA LEU A 106 -20.47 -27.01 -24.19
C LEU A 106 -19.35 -26.13 -23.64
N VAL A 107 -19.26 -24.90 -24.15
CA VAL A 107 -18.36 -23.86 -23.65
C VAL A 107 -19.08 -23.08 -22.54
N PRO A 108 -18.67 -23.19 -21.27
CA PRO A 108 -19.32 -22.45 -20.19
C PRO A 108 -19.06 -20.95 -20.34
N ARG A 109 -20.12 -20.17 -20.15
CA ARG A 109 -20.10 -18.70 -20.17
C ARG A 109 -20.56 -18.15 -18.82
N VAL A 110 -19.76 -17.26 -18.26
CA VAL A 110 -20.10 -16.47 -17.07
C VAL A 110 -20.62 -15.11 -17.53
N HIS A 111 -21.76 -14.69 -16.99
CA HIS A 111 -22.25 -13.33 -17.15
C HIS A 111 -21.88 -12.53 -15.92
N ASP A 112 -20.82 -11.73 -16.00
CA ASP A 112 -20.36 -10.86 -14.93
C ASP A 112 -20.85 -9.42 -15.11
N THR A 113 -20.77 -8.66 -14.01
CA THR A 113 -20.99 -7.23 -14.00
C THR A 113 -19.97 -6.57 -13.09
N PHE A 114 -19.18 -5.66 -13.67
CA PHE A 114 -18.39 -4.72 -12.88
C PHE A 114 -19.31 -3.61 -12.42
N HIS A 115 -19.27 -3.30 -11.13
CA HIS A 115 -20.09 -2.27 -10.53
C HIS A 115 -19.18 -1.29 -9.79
N ASN A 116 -19.14 -0.04 -10.24
CA ASN A 116 -18.45 1.02 -9.53
C ASN A 116 -19.33 1.47 -8.36
N ILE A 117 -18.99 1.03 -7.16
CA ILE A 117 -19.60 1.43 -5.88
C ILE A 117 -18.97 2.71 -5.30
N GLY A 118 -17.92 3.23 -5.94
CA GLY A 118 -17.31 4.52 -5.60
C GLY A 118 -18.14 5.71 -6.07
N ARG A 119 -17.82 6.89 -5.53
CA ARG A 119 -18.55 8.14 -5.82
C ARG A 119 -18.11 8.83 -7.11
N THR A 120 -17.06 8.34 -7.76
CA THR A 120 -16.43 8.97 -8.92
C THR A 120 -16.29 7.98 -10.08
N PRO A 121 -16.19 8.45 -11.34
CA PRO A 121 -15.92 7.57 -12.47
C PRO A 121 -14.65 6.74 -12.29
N ALA A 122 -14.68 5.50 -12.80
CA ALA A 122 -13.49 4.71 -13.07
C ALA A 122 -13.13 4.83 -14.55
N TYR A 123 -11.88 5.17 -14.85
CA TYR A 123 -11.33 5.37 -16.19
C TYR A 123 -10.44 4.19 -16.62
N ASP A 124 -10.14 4.07 -17.91
CA ASP A 124 -9.16 3.14 -18.49
C ASP A 124 -9.32 1.69 -18.00
N ASN A 125 -10.54 1.18 -18.10
CA ASN A 125 -11.03 -0.06 -17.48
C ASN A 125 -10.60 -1.35 -18.20
N GLY A 126 -9.29 -1.58 -18.27
CA GLY A 126 -8.74 -2.88 -18.64
C GLY A 126 -9.24 -3.98 -17.69
N SER A 127 -9.58 -5.14 -18.22
CA SER A 127 -9.89 -6.32 -17.40
C SER A 127 -9.42 -7.61 -18.03
N PHE A 128 -8.86 -8.48 -17.21
CA PHE A 128 -8.50 -9.84 -17.60
C PHE A 128 -9.29 -10.82 -16.73
N SER A 129 -9.79 -11.91 -17.31
CA SER A 129 -10.60 -12.92 -16.62
C SER A 129 -10.52 -14.28 -17.31
N ARG A 130 -10.39 -15.37 -16.55
CA ARG A 130 -10.43 -16.76 -17.06
C ARG A 130 -11.50 -17.58 -16.34
N ILE A 131 -12.01 -18.59 -17.04
CA ILE A 131 -12.87 -19.65 -16.49
C ILE A 131 -12.06 -20.94 -16.51
N LEU A 132 -11.85 -21.56 -15.35
CA LEU A 132 -11.02 -22.74 -15.16
C LEU A 132 -11.80 -23.84 -14.43
N VAL A 133 -11.50 -25.10 -14.73
CA VAL A 133 -11.92 -26.26 -13.92
C VAL A 133 -10.70 -26.73 -13.14
N MET A 134 -10.83 -26.85 -11.82
CA MET A 134 -9.73 -27.26 -10.93
C MET A 134 -10.28 -28.02 -9.72
N ASP A 135 -9.38 -28.68 -8.99
CA ASP A 135 -9.68 -29.39 -7.75
C ASP A 135 -10.39 -28.50 -6.71
N TYR A 136 -11.29 -29.12 -5.95
CA TYR A 136 -12.01 -28.51 -4.84
C TYR A 136 -11.76 -29.32 -3.54
N PRO A 137 -11.36 -28.68 -2.41
CA PRO A 137 -11.04 -27.26 -2.27
C PRO A 137 -9.80 -26.84 -3.07
N LEU A 138 -9.68 -25.54 -3.33
CA LEU A 138 -8.59 -25.00 -4.14
C LEU A 138 -7.23 -25.22 -3.44
N THR A 139 -6.34 -25.98 -4.07
CA THR A 139 -5.01 -26.33 -3.49
C THR A 139 -3.88 -25.39 -3.92
N ARG A 140 -4.11 -24.53 -4.93
CA ARG A 140 -3.11 -23.65 -5.52
C ARG A 140 -3.67 -22.26 -5.73
N ARG A 141 -2.89 -21.23 -5.39
CA ARG A 141 -3.29 -19.83 -5.62
C ARG A 141 -3.44 -19.54 -7.11
N LEU A 142 -4.59 -18.99 -7.49
CA LEU A 142 -4.81 -18.43 -8.81
C LEU A 142 -4.00 -17.14 -9.00
N VAL A 143 -3.24 -17.07 -10.09
CA VAL A 143 -2.41 -15.92 -10.45
C VAL A 143 -3.12 -15.11 -11.52
N ASN A 144 -3.26 -13.80 -11.28
CA ASN A 144 -3.84 -12.86 -12.23
C ASN A 144 -2.73 -12.10 -12.97
N ASP A 145 -2.90 -11.95 -14.28
CA ASP A 145 -1.99 -11.21 -15.14
C ASP A 145 -1.87 -9.73 -14.69
N GLU A 146 -0.68 -9.14 -14.87
CA GLU A 146 -0.39 -7.76 -14.44
C GLU A 146 -1.11 -6.72 -15.30
N CYS A 147 -1.50 -5.58 -14.73
CA CYS A 147 -2.26 -4.53 -15.43
C CYS A 147 -1.62 -4.03 -16.73
N ARG A 148 -0.29 -4.09 -16.88
CA ARG A 148 0.42 -3.74 -18.12
C ARG A 148 0.10 -4.66 -19.31
N HIS A 149 -0.38 -5.88 -19.05
CA HIS A 149 -0.79 -6.85 -20.07
C HIS A 149 -2.31 -6.89 -20.28
N VAL A 150 -3.06 -6.07 -19.54
CA VAL A 150 -4.52 -6.04 -19.60
C VAL A 150 -4.95 -5.01 -20.64
N THR A 151 -5.24 -5.47 -21.85
CA THR A 151 -5.76 -4.63 -22.93
C THR A 151 -7.08 -3.97 -22.50
N PRO A 152 -7.26 -2.65 -22.70
CA PRO A 152 -8.57 -2.02 -22.58
C PRO A 152 -9.58 -2.70 -23.51
N ASP A 153 -10.77 -3.03 -23.01
CA ASP A 153 -11.84 -3.54 -23.87
C ASP A 153 -12.25 -2.41 -24.84
N PRO A 154 -12.07 -2.56 -26.16
CA PRO A 154 -12.36 -1.49 -27.12
C PRO A 154 -13.86 -1.16 -27.21
N LYS A 155 -14.74 -1.98 -26.63
CA LYS A 155 -16.17 -1.74 -26.51
C LYS A 155 -16.59 -1.18 -25.15
N ALA A 156 -15.69 -1.19 -24.16
CA ALA A 156 -15.95 -0.54 -22.89
C ALA A 156 -15.89 0.98 -23.06
N GLY A 157 -16.80 1.69 -22.38
CA GLY A 157 -16.70 3.15 -22.29
C GLY A 157 -15.39 3.53 -21.58
N LYS A 158 -14.71 4.57 -22.09
CA LYS A 158 -13.45 5.12 -21.52
C LYS A 158 -13.55 5.44 -20.02
N TRP A 159 -14.76 5.62 -19.52
CA TRP A 159 -15.08 5.76 -18.11
C TRP A 159 -16.45 5.16 -17.78
N PHE A 160 -16.71 4.84 -16.52
CA PHE A 160 -18.05 4.47 -16.04
C PHE A 160 -18.34 4.81 -14.57
N ILE A 161 -19.62 5.08 -14.31
CA ILE A 161 -20.25 5.08 -12.98
C ILE A 161 -21.32 3.98 -12.99
N GLY A 162 -21.52 3.28 -11.87
CA GLY A 162 -22.51 2.19 -11.78
C GLY A 162 -22.07 0.95 -12.57
N THR A 163 -22.97 0.40 -13.40
CA THR A 163 -22.82 -0.95 -13.98
C THR A 163 -22.80 -0.91 -15.52
N PRO A 164 -21.62 -0.86 -16.17
CA PRO A 164 -21.50 -1.00 -17.63
C PRO A 164 -22.07 -2.33 -18.11
N LYS A 165 -22.72 -2.31 -19.28
CA LYS A 165 -23.08 -3.53 -20.01
C LYS A 165 -21.81 -4.13 -20.60
N ARG A 166 -21.56 -5.42 -20.35
CA ARG A 166 -20.41 -6.17 -20.88
C ARG A 166 -20.89 -7.48 -21.51
N PRO A 167 -20.21 -8.01 -22.54
CA PRO A 167 -20.45 -9.36 -23.02
C PRO A 167 -20.03 -10.38 -21.95
N GLY A 168 -20.74 -11.50 -21.85
CA GLY A 168 -20.36 -12.59 -20.94
C GLY A 168 -19.09 -13.30 -21.40
N ILE A 169 -18.19 -13.54 -20.46
CA ILE A 169 -16.90 -14.23 -20.68
C ILE A 169 -17.16 -15.71 -20.94
N ALA A 170 -16.63 -16.23 -22.05
CA ALA A 170 -16.65 -17.65 -22.37
C ALA A 170 -15.31 -18.29 -21.97
N ARG A 171 -15.34 -19.58 -21.59
CA ARG A 171 -14.13 -20.40 -21.45
C ARG A 171 -13.45 -20.57 -22.81
N GLU A 172 -12.13 -20.72 -22.81
CA GLU A 172 -11.33 -20.93 -24.04
C GLU A 172 -11.64 -22.27 -24.73
N SER A 173 -12.00 -23.30 -23.95
CA SER A 173 -12.35 -24.64 -24.43
C SER A 173 -13.72 -25.12 -23.93
N PRO A 174 -14.37 -26.06 -24.64
CA PRO A 174 -15.52 -26.81 -24.10
C PRO A 174 -15.16 -27.61 -22.84
N LEU A 175 -16.18 -27.98 -22.07
CA LEU A 175 -16.06 -28.95 -20.98
C LEU A 175 -15.90 -30.38 -21.52
N THR A 176 -14.97 -31.14 -20.95
CA THR A 176 -14.80 -32.58 -21.24
C THR A 176 -15.67 -33.44 -20.31
N ALA A 177 -16.00 -34.69 -20.71
CA ALA A 177 -16.66 -35.66 -19.82
C ALA A 177 -16.01 -35.74 -18.44
N ALA A 178 -14.68 -35.91 -18.40
CA ALA A 178 -13.91 -36.06 -17.16
C ALA A 178 -14.02 -34.83 -16.25
N GLU A 179 -14.05 -33.61 -16.80
CA GLU A 179 -14.29 -32.38 -16.03
C GLU A 179 -15.71 -32.32 -15.49
N VAL A 180 -16.71 -32.65 -16.30
CA VAL A 180 -18.14 -32.67 -15.89
C VAL A 180 -18.36 -33.68 -14.77
N ASP A 181 -17.78 -34.87 -14.88
CA ASP A 181 -17.85 -35.92 -13.86
C ASP A 181 -17.09 -35.55 -12.59
N ALA A 182 -15.92 -34.90 -12.71
CA ALA A 182 -15.17 -34.41 -11.54
C ALA A 182 -15.92 -33.29 -10.81
N ILE A 183 -16.59 -32.38 -11.55
CA ILE A 183 -17.46 -31.34 -10.99
C ILE A 183 -18.68 -31.98 -10.29
N LYS A 184 -19.43 -32.85 -11.00
CA LYS A 184 -20.63 -33.51 -10.45
C LYS A 184 -20.32 -34.43 -9.27
N GLY A 185 -19.15 -35.06 -9.28
CA GLY A 185 -18.61 -35.86 -8.18
C GLY A 185 -18.03 -35.04 -7.02
N GLY A 186 -18.07 -33.70 -7.08
CA GLY A 186 -17.60 -32.80 -6.01
C GLY A 186 -16.08 -32.76 -5.83
N LYS A 187 -15.30 -33.35 -6.75
CA LYS A 187 -13.83 -33.34 -6.75
C LYS A 187 -13.26 -32.05 -7.32
N SER A 188 -14.00 -31.40 -8.20
CA SER A 188 -13.61 -30.16 -8.88
C SER A 188 -14.70 -29.10 -8.79
N ALA A 189 -14.32 -27.85 -8.99
CA ALA A 189 -15.22 -26.71 -9.12
C ALA A 189 -14.85 -25.89 -10.36
N ILE A 190 -15.82 -25.11 -10.85
CA ILE A 190 -15.54 -24.10 -11.88
C ILE A 190 -15.18 -22.80 -11.18
N TYR A 191 -14.01 -22.26 -11.51
CA TYR A 191 -13.49 -21.00 -10.98
C TYR A 191 -13.58 -19.92 -12.07
N PHE A 192 -14.11 -18.76 -11.73
CA PHE A 192 -14.03 -17.52 -12.50
C PHE A 192 -13.20 -16.52 -11.72
N HIS A 193 -12.01 -16.23 -12.22
CA HIS A 193 -11.07 -15.33 -11.56
C HIS A 193 -10.51 -14.32 -12.56
N GLY A 194 -10.00 -13.22 -12.03
CA GLY A 194 -9.44 -12.17 -12.85
C GLY A 194 -9.09 -10.92 -12.08
N ARG A 195 -8.70 -9.91 -12.84
CA ARG A 195 -8.30 -8.59 -12.37
C ARG A 195 -8.98 -7.51 -13.21
N VAL A 196 -9.56 -6.53 -12.53
CA VAL A 196 -9.94 -5.24 -13.14
C VAL A 196 -8.85 -4.23 -12.79
N CYS A 197 -8.35 -3.52 -13.81
CA CYS A 197 -7.40 -2.43 -13.69
C CYS A 197 -8.11 -1.15 -14.14
N TYR A 198 -7.97 -0.08 -13.37
CA TYR A 198 -8.65 1.19 -13.66
C TYR A 198 -7.88 2.36 -13.10
N ARG A 199 -8.28 3.58 -13.46
CA ARG A 199 -7.83 4.83 -12.84
C ARG A 199 -9.00 5.55 -12.19
N ASP A 200 -8.75 6.32 -11.15
CA ASP A 200 -9.74 7.23 -10.56
C ASP A 200 -9.63 8.66 -11.13
N ILE A 201 -10.39 9.59 -10.56
CA ILE A 201 -10.35 11.02 -10.93
C ILE A 201 -9.03 11.72 -10.59
N PHE A 202 -8.18 11.12 -9.75
CA PHE A 202 -6.85 11.63 -9.43
C PHE A 202 -5.77 11.05 -10.37
N ASN A 203 -6.18 10.28 -11.38
CA ASN A 203 -5.33 9.55 -12.34
C ASN A 203 -4.47 8.45 -11.68
N GLU A 204 -4.75 8.11 -10.43
CA GLU A 204 -4.02 7.09 -9.66
C GLU A 204 -4.42 5.68 -10.17
N PRO A 205 -3.46 4.78 -10.46
CA PRO A 205 -3.76 3.45 -10.99
C PRO A 205 -4.16 2.48 -9.87
N HIS A 206 -5.29 1.80 -10.06
CA HIS A 206 -5.90 0.91 -9.08
C HIS A 206 -6.21 -0.46 -9.67
N ARG A 207 -6.33 -1.47 -8.80
CA ARG A 207 -6.74 -2.83 -9.18
C ARG A 207 -7.73 -3.45 -8.19
N THR A 208 -8.67 -4.22 -8.73
CA THR A 208 -9.49 -5.17 -7.97
C THR A 208 -9.19 -6.57 -8.49
N ASP A 209 -8.65 -7.44 -7.63
CA ASP A 209 -8.55 -8.87 -7.89
C ASP A 209 -9.84 -9.58 -7.43
N PHE A 210 -10.42 -10.44 -8.27
CA PHE A 210 -11.60 -11.22 -7.93
C PHE A 210 -11.38 -12.71 -8.20
N CYS A 211 -12.02 -13.54 -7.38
CA CYS A 211 -12.06 -14.99 -7.54
C CYS A 211 -13.39 -15.50 -6.99
N LEU A 212 -14.13 -16.17 -7.86
CA LEU A 212 -15.47 -16.70 -7.62
C LEU A 212 -15.48 -18.15 -8.10
N TYR A 213 -16.30 -19.00 -7.50
CA TYR A 213 -16.43 -20.39 -7.93
C TYR A 213 -17.84 -20.95 -7.77
N TRP A 214 -18.10 -22.02 -8.51
CA TRP A 214 -19.31 -22.82 -8.44
C TRP A 214 -18.92 -24.28 -8.25
N LYS A 215 -19.50 -24.93 -7.24
CA LYS A 215 -19.36 -26.36 -6.98
C LYS A 215 -20.67 -27.07 -7.29
N TRP A 216 -20.62 -28.37 -7.54
CA TRP A 216 -21.84 -29.17 -7.53
C TRP A 216 -22.31 -29.38 -6.09
N ASP A 217 -23.62 -29.28 -5.86
CA ASP A 217 -24.23 -29.42 -4.54
C ASP A 217 -25.69 -29.88 -4.69
N ALA A 218 -26.06 -30.94 -3.95
CA ALA A 218 -27.41 -31.51 -3.95
C ALA A 218 -28.06 -31.69 -5.36
N GLY A 219 -27.29 -32.18 -6.34
CA GLY A 219 -27.79 -32.46 -7.69
C GLY A 219 -27.95 -31.23 -8.60
N ARG A 220 -27.41 -30.08 -8.20
CA ARG A 220 -27.39 -28.84 -9.00
C ARG A 220 -26.07 -28.11 -8.83
N ILE A 221 -25.88 -27.03 -9.60
CA ILE A 221 -24.81 -26.08 -9.36
C ILE A 221 -25.13 -25.20 -8.14
N SER A 222 -24.14 -24.88 -7.32
CA SER A 222 -24.27 -23.92 -6.22
C SER A 222 -24.53 -22.49 -6.74
N PRO A 223 -24.96 -21.54 -5.88
CA PRO A 223 -24.71 -20.12 -6.12
C PRO A 223 -23.20 -19.84 -6.29
N SER A 224 -22.84 -18.68 -6.82
CA SER A 224 -21.46 -18.22 -6.86
C SER A 224 -20.93 -17.98 -5.44
N LEU A 225 -19.82 -18.61 -5.09
CA LEU A 225 -19.10 -18.45 -3.83
C LEU A 225 -17.80 -17.69 -4.09
N SER A 226 -17.32 -16.91 -3.12
CA SER A 226 -16.03 -16.20 -3.23
C SER A 226 -14.87 -17.07 -2.76
N CYS A 227 -13.73 -17.00 -3.45
CA CYS A 227 -12.48 -17.61 -2.97
C CYS A 227 -11.88 -16.77 -1.83
N PRO A 228 -11.15 -17.36 -0.87
CA PRO A 228 -10.43 -16.62 0.17
C PRO A 228 -9.44 -15.58 -0.36
N GLU A 229 -8.88 -15.80 -1.55
CA GLU A 229 -7.92 -14.91 -2.21
C GLU A 229 -8.56 -13.81 -3.07
N GLY A 230 -9.89 -13.82 -3.21
CA GLY A 230 -10.64 -12.82 -3.96
C GLY A 230 -10.94 -11.56 -3.15
N ASN A 231 -11.11 -10.43 -3.85
CA ASN A 231 -11.53 -9.13 -3.32
C ASN A 231 -10.48 -8.35 -2.53
N SER A 232 -9.18 -8.57 -2.77
CA SER A 232 -8.15 -7.63 -2.32
C SER A 232 -8.15 -6.37 -3.20
N THR A 233 -8.54 -5.22 -2.62
CA THR A 233 -8.25 -3.91 -3.19
C THR A 233 -6.78 -3.58 -2.97
N GLY A 234 -6.02 -3.50 -4.06
CA GLY A 234 -4.64 -3.03 -4.05
C GLY A 234 -4.51 -1.52 -4.19
#